data_AF-A0A8T9BSX0-F1
#
_entry.id   AF-A0A8T9BSX0-F1
#
_cell.length_a   1.000
_cell.length_b   1.000
_cell.length_c   1.000
_cell.angle_alpha   90.00
_cell.angle_beta   90.00
_cell.angle_gamma   90.00
#
_symmetry.space_group_name_H-M   'P 1'
#
loop_
_entity.id
_entity.type
_entity.pdbx_description
1 polymer ?
#
loop_
_entity_poly.entity_id
_entity_poly.type
_entity_poly.pdbx_seq_one_letter_code
_entity_poly.pdbx_strand_id
1 'polypeptide(L)'
;MEFNEAARDRPRLPPTGIEPIDEYGHGVSACRTSDKKSLIIFPESYKPADDPYYEDPDGSAFAWQNQEDAMDQLSWLKRIHEVNGADSHPRVQRLIQIQPGTEFPIVEFISKGDLYSFLRANPKPQVPSGKGSENPLALKLRWALNIASALAFLHTKSIIFEGLSPNTVHLRSDLSAVLVNLDVAAYKEQPGSDGVADGYLSPDWHQSPLADQPETWITTKQDVFAFGSLLYYLVEEEDPESFEGEDDMPELEEGGLGDIVRKCWLGEFETMDEVVR
;
A
#
# COMPACT_ATOMS: atom_id res chain seq x y z
N MET A 1 42.56 -14.75 21.78
CA MET A 1 41.58 -15.26 20.81
C MET A 1 40.52 -14.19 20.74
N GLU A 2 40.64 -13.35 19.73
CA GLU A 2 39.85 -12.13 19.51
C GLU A 2 38.37 -12.51 19.34
N PHE A 3 37.49 -11.80 20.06
CA PHE A 3 36.06 -11.80 19.75
C PHE A 3 35.90 -11.09 18.41
N ASN A 4 35.56 -11.89 17.41
CA ASN A 4 35.51 -11.53 16.01
C ASN A 4 34.41 -10.49 15.74
N GLU A 5 34.69 -9.55 14.83
CA GLU A 5 33.91 -8.43 14.29
C GLU A 5 32.58 -8.83 13.60
N ALA A 6 31.98 -9.96 13.96
CA ALA A 6 30.93 -10.67 13.24
C ALA A 6 29.49 -10.29 13.66
N ALA A 7 29.26 -9.04 14.08
CA ALA A 7 27.91 -8.50 14.29
C ALA A 7 27.32 -7.85 13.02
N ARG A 8 27.98 -8.01 11.86
CA ARG A 8 27.77 -7.17 10.66
C ARG A 8 26.83 -7.72 9.58
N ASP A 9 26.07 -8.80 9.79
CA ASP A 9 25.03 -9.22 8.82
C ASP A 9 23.97 -10.16 9.45
N ARG A 10 23.00 -9.60 10.19
CA ARG A 10 21.68 -10.25 10.44
C ARG A 10 20.65 -9.51 9.58
N PRO A 11 19.57 -10.11 9.01
CA PRO A 11 18.79 -11.26 9.52
C PRO A 11 18.44 -12.38 8.48
N ARG A 12 18.05 -13.59 8.93
CA ARG A 12 17.42 -14.65 8.11
C ARG A 12 16.00 -14.93 8.59
N LEU A 13 14.95 -14.68 7.78
CA LEU A 13 13.52 -14.98 8.08
C LEU A 13 12.65 -15.07 6.80
N PRO A 14 11.85 -16.15 6.53
CA PRO A 14 11.19 -17.10 7.44
C PRO A 14 11.71 -18.55 7.16
N PRO A 15 11.04 -19.70 7.44
CA PRO A 15 11.69 -21.04 7.52
C PRO A 15 12.32 -21.60 6.23
N THR A 16 12.35 -20.79 5.16
CA THR A 16 13.04 -21.07 3.90
C THR A 16 14.30 -20.23 3.66
N GLY A 17 14.73 -19.41 4.64
CA GLY A 17 16.05 -18.78 4.68
C GLY A 17 16.25 -17.60 3.73
N ILE A 18 15.44 -16.54 3.86
CA ILE A 18 15.46 -15.40 2.93
C ILE A 18 15.63 -14.09 3.70
N GLU A 19 16.25 -13.11 3.05
CA GLU A 19 16.48 -11.77 3.61
C GLU A 19 15.18 -10.96 3.56
N PRO A 20 14.83 -10.24 4.64
CA PRO A 20 13.73 -9.28 4.61
C PRO A 20 13.94 -8.24 3.52
N ILE A 21 12.85 -7.77 2.93
CA ILE A 21 12.83 -6.53 2.15
C ILE A 21 12.31 -5.48 3.12
N ASP A 22 12.98 -4.32 3.18
CA ASP A 22 12.70 -3.26 4.15
C ASP A 22 11.19 -2.97 4.29
N GLU A 23 10.80 -2.82 5.56
CA GLU A 23 9.53 -2.47 6.21
C GLU A 23 8.27 -2.41 5.34
N TYR A 24 7.30 -3.30 5.63
CA TYR A 24 5.93 -3.21 5.12
C TYR A 24 5.11 -2.16 5.91
N GLY A 25 5.58 -1.82 7.12
CA GLY A 25 4.98 -0.86 8.05
C GLY A 25 4.30 -1.54 9.25
N HIS A 26 4.07 -0.79 10.33
CA HIS A 26 3.12 -1.12 11.41
C HIS A 26 3.32 -2.44 12.16
N GLY A 27 4.55 -2.95 12.28
CA GLY A 27 4.85 -4.18 13.01
C GLY A 27 4.74 -5.45 12.14
N VAL A 28 4.50 -5.29 10.84
CA VAL A 28 4.62 -6.34 9.83
C VAL A 28 5.78 -6.08 8.87
N SER A 29 6.35 -7.17 8.39
CA SER A 29 7.49 -7.22 7.48
C SER A 29 7.21 -8.15 6.32
N ALA A 30 7.97 -7.96 5.24
CA ALA A 30 7.89 -8.82 4.07
C ALA A 30 9.25 -9.42 3.70
N CYS A 31 9.22 -10.60 3.09
CA CYS A 31 10.41 -11.24 2.55
C CYS A 31 10.06 -11.97 1.26
N ARG A 32 11.05 -12.20 0.38
CA ARG A 32 10.78 -13.02 -0.82
C ARG A 32 10.55 -14.47 -0.46
N THR A 33 9.76 -15.16 -1.27
CA THR A 33 9.79 -16.62 -1.35
C THR A 33 11.06 -17.12 -2.06
N SER A 34 11.40 -18.40 -1.90
CA SER A 34 12.65 -18.98 -2.41
C SER A 34 12.75 -18.93 -3.94
N ASP A 35 11.61 -18.98 -4.62
CA ASP A 35 11.50 -18.80 -6.07
C ASP A 35 11.57 -17.33 -6.52
N LYS A 36 11.61 -16.39 -5.56
CA LYS A 36 11.64 -14.93 -5.76
C LYS A 36 10.44 -14.38 -6.56
N LYS A 37 9.31 -15.10 -6.59
CA LYS A 37 8.10 -14.69 -7.31
C LYS A 37 7.01 -14.08 -6.41
N SER A 38 7.13 -14.28 -5.11
CA SER A 38 6.11 -13.89 -4.14
C SER A 38 6.74 -13.25 -2.91
N LEU A 39 5.91 -12.63 -2.09
CA LEU A 39 6.24 -12.10 -0.77
C LEU A 39 5.50 -12.88 0.30
N ILE A 40 6.17 -13.18 1.41
CA ILE A 40 5.53 -13.64 2.65
C ILE A 40 5.46 -12.42 3.57
N ILE A 41 4.26 -12.10 4.07
CA ILE A 41 4.05 -11.03 5.05
C ILE A 41 3.96 -11.66 6.44
N PHE A 42 4.71 -11.15 7.41
CA PHE A 42 4.86 -11.75 8.73
C PHE A 42 5.11 -10.66 9.79
N PRO A 43 4.86 -10.91 11.09
CA PRO A 43 5.14 -9.93 12.14
C PRO A 43 6.65 -9.67 12.25
N GLU A 44 7.09 -8.42 12.40
CA GLU A 44 8.52 -8.05 12.55
C GLU A 44 9.24 -8.83 13.66
N SER A 45 8.50 -9.13 14.73
CA SER A 45 8.98 -9.90 15.87
C SER A 45 9.16 -11.40 15.59
N TYR A 46 8.63 -11.91 14.48
CA TYR A 46 8.72 -13.34 14.13
C TYR A 46 10.19 -13.79 14.07
N LYS A 47 10.47 -14.96 14.66
CA LYS A 47 11.78 -15.63 14.64
C LYS A 47 11.55 -17.16 14.49
N PRO A 48 12.07 -17.81 13.42
CA PRO A 48 12.05 -19.23 13.18
C PRO A 48 12.80 -19.96 14.25
N ALA A 49 12.31 -21.15 14.57
CA ALA A 49 12.96 -22.07 15.49
C ALA A 49 14.35 -22.52 15.02
N ASP A 50 14.66 -22.40 13.72
CA ASP A 50 15.95 -22.78 13.12
C ASP A 50 16.91 -21.60 12.90
N ASP A 51 16.59 -20.40 13.39
CA ASP A 51 17.52 -19.27 13.37
C ASP A 51 18.71 -19.57 14.33
N PRO A 52 19.95 -19.71 13.80
CA PRO A 52 21.12 -20.09 14.60
C PRO A 52 21.53 -19.04 15.64
N TYR A 53 20.95 -17.83 15.56
CA TYR A 53 21.17 -16.74 16.51
C TYR A 53 20.02 -16.55 17.49
N TYR A 54 18.95 -17.34 17.35
CA TYR A 54 17.80 -17.33 18.22
C TYR A 54 17.95 -18.40 19.28
N GLU A 55 18.39 -18.00 20.47
CA GLU A 55 18.22 -18.82 21.68
C GLU A 55 16.84 -18.51 22.22
N ASP A 56 15.93 -19.48 22.15
CA ASP A 56 14.60 -19.38 22.72
C ASP A 56 14.67 -19.55 24.25
N PRO A 57 14.70 -18.48 25.05
CA PRO A 57 14.98 -18.60 26.47
C PRO A 57 13.79 -19.19 27.24
N ASP A 58 12.57 -19.09 26.67
CA ASP A 58 11.30 -19.29 27.37
C ASP A 58 10.20 -20.01 26.55
N GLY A 59 10.49 -20.51 25.34
CA GLY A 59 9.47 -20.98 24.39
C GLY A 59 8.81 -19.84 23.58
N SER A 60 9.45 -18.68 23.54
CA SER A 60 9.05 -17.43 22.88
C SER A 60 9.22 -17.44 21.36
N ALA A 61 9.62 -18.56 20.72
CA ALA A 61 9.56 -18.69 19.25
C ALA A 61 8.15 -18.40 18.69
N PHE A 62 7.14 -18.46 19.54
CA PHE A 62 5.75 -18.10 19.27
C PHE A 62 5.31 -16.78 19.91
N ALA A 63 6.21 -15.98 20.47
CA ALA A 63 5.87 -14.70 21.11
C ALA A 63 5.25 -13.69 20.13
N TRP A 64 5.53 -13.83 18.84
CA TRP A 64 4.85 -13.08 17.78
C TRP A 64 3.34 -13.35 17.76
N GLN A 65 2.87 -14.53 18.22
CA GLN A 65 1.43 -14.83 18.36
C GLN A 65 0.77 -14.00 19.45
N ASN A 66 1.56 -13.40 20.36
CA ASN A 66 1.08 -12.52 21.41
C ASN A 66 1.14 -11.03 21.01
N GLN A 67 1.49 -10.71 19.76
CA GLN A 67 1.42 -9.34 19.22
C GLN A 67 0.05 -9.12 18.60
N GLU A 68 -0.90 -8.68 19.44
CA GLU A 68 -2.30 -8.44 19.06
C GLU A 68 -2.38 -7.58 17.79
N ASP A 69 -1.72 -6.41 17.76
CA ASP A 69 -1.77 -5.48 16.63
C ASP A 69 -1.28 -6.08 15.30
N ALA A 70 -0.11 -6.74 15.29
CA ALA A 70 0.44 -7.33 14.06
C ALA A 70 -0.40 -8.54 13.58
N MET A 71 -0.95 -9.31 14.52
CA MET A 71 -1.84 -10.43 14.19
C MET A 71 -3.19 -9.95 13.68
N ASP A 72 -3.70 -8.84 14.20
CA ASP A 72 -4.91 -8.18 13.72
C ASP A 72 -4.70 -7.66 12.31
N GLN A 73 -3.59 -6.96 12.02
CA GLN A 73 -3.24 -6.53 10.66
C GLN A 73 -3.14 -7.69 9.67
N LEU A 74 -2.47 -8.79 10.03
CA LEU A 74 -2.41 -9.97 9.17
C LEU A 74 -3.80 -10.59 8.98
N SER A 75 -4.65 -10.55 10.00
CA SER A 75 -6.04 -11.01 9.92
C SER A 75 -6.87 -10.12 9.00
N TRP A 76 -6.67 -8.79 9.04
CA TRP A 76 -7.28 -7.83 8.13
C TRP A 76 -6.85 -8.02 6.69
N LEU A 77 -5.53 -8.14 6.44
CA LEU A 77 -5.00 -8.42 5.12
C LEU A 77 -5.63 -9.69 4.52
N LYS A 78 -5.69 -10.78 5.30
CA LYS A 78 -6.35 -12.03 4.89
C LYS A 78 -7.82 -11.79 4.56
N ARG A 79 -8.55 -11.09 5.43
CA ARG A 79 -9.97 -10.81 5.27
C ARG A 79 -10.28 -9.98 4.02
N ILE A 80 -9.49 -8.94 3.77
CA ILE A 80 -9.61 -8.08 2.58
C ILE A 80 -9.42 -8.91 1.31
N HIS A 81 -8.40 -9.79 1.29
CA HIS A 81 -8.19 -10.67 0.15
C HIS A 81 -9.31 -11.72 -0.03
N GLU A 82 -9.89 -12.24 1.05
CA GLU A 82 -11.07 -13.11 0.97
C GLU A 82 -12.27 -12.39 0.33
N VAL A 83 -12.54 -11.14 0.74
CA VAL A 83 -13.66 -10.33 0.22
C VAL A 83 -13.44 -9.94 -1.25
N ASN A 84 -12.20 -9.66 -1.62
CA ASN A 84 -11.81 -9.42 -3.03
C ASN A 84 -12.05 -10.67 -3.90
N GLY A 85 -11.92 -11.86 -3.31
CA GLY A 85 -12.21 -13.14 -3.95
C GLY A 85 -11.19 -13.55 -5.02
N ALA A 86 -11.50 -14.65 -5.71
CA ALA A 86 -10.63 -15.22 -6.74
C ALA A 86 -10.50 -14.32 -7.99
N ASP A 87 -11.52 -13.50 -8.28
CA ASP A 87 -11.56 -12.52 -9.37
C ASP A 87 -10.99 -11.16 -8.95
N SER A 88 -9.84 -11.18 -8.27
CA SER A 88 -9.14 -9.97 -7.82
C SER A 88 -8.85 -9.03 -8.99
N HIS A 89 -9.09 -7.74 -8.78
CA HIS A 89 -8.87 -6.71 -9.79
C HIS A 89 -7.39 -6.66 -10.21
N PRO A 90 -7.05 -6.56 -11.52
CA PRO A 90 -5.66 -6.65 -12.00
C PRO A 90 -4.71 -5.54 -11.50
N ARG A 91 -5.28 -4.51 -10.88
CA ARG A 91 -4.57 -3.35 -10.28
C ARG A 91 -4.55 -3.38 -8.75
N VAL A 92 -4.96 -4.48 -8.14
CA VAL A 92 -4.84 -4.75 -6.71
C VAL A 92 -3.91 -5.96 -6.54
N GLN A 93 -2.99 -5.91 -5.58
CA GLN A 93 -2.07 -7.03 -5.32
C GLN A 93 -2.86 -8.29 -5.00
N ARG A 94 -2.44 -9.41 -5.58
CA ARG A 94 -3.11 -10.69 -5.37
C ARG A 94 -2.49 -11.47 -4.19
N LEU A 95 -3.35 -12.00 -3.33
CA LEU A 95 -3.01 -13.09 -2.42
C LEU A 95 -2.85 -14.39 -3.20
N ILE A 96 -1.68 -15.00 -3.11
CA ILE A 96 -1.37 -16.28 -3.77
C ILE A 96 -1.84 -17.45 -2.90
N GLN A 97 -1.50 -17.44 -1.62
CA GLN A 97 -1.88 -18.49 -0.68
C GLN A 97 -1.67 -18.05 0.77
N ILE A 98 -2.14 -18.85 1.71
CA ILE A 98 -1.78 -18.77 3.13
C ILE A 98 -0.73 -19.85 3.42
N GLN A 99 0.37 -19.48 4.07
CA GLN A 99 1.44 -20.42 4.41
C GLN A 99 0.95 -21.44 5.44
N PRO A 100 1.05 -22.76 5.17
CA PRO A 100 0.72 -23.78 6.16
C PRO A 100 1.65 -23.69 7.38
N GLY A 101 1.08 -23.81 8.58
CA GLY A 101 1.81 -23.84 9.85
C GLY A 101 1.94 -22.48 10.53
N THR A 102 2.28 -21.42 9.80
CA THR A 102 2.37 -20.04 10.33
C THR A 102 1.13 -19.21 10.07
N GLU A 103 0.32 -19.59 9.08
CA GLU A 103 -0.85 -18.84 8.60
C GLU A 103 -0.53 -17.45 8.02
N PHE A 104 0.75 -17.22 7.66
CA PHE A 104 1.20 -15.98 7.05
C PHE A 104 0.74 -15.85 5.60
N PRO A 105 0.19 -14.69 5.20
CA PRO A 105 -0.24 -14.48 3.83
C PRO A 105 0.97 -14.40 2.88
N ILE A 106 0.83 -15.07 1.74
CA ILE A 106 1.79 -15.04 0.65
C ILE A 106 1.14 -14.30 -0.51
N VAL A 107 1.67 -13.13 -0.83
CA VAL A 107 1.16 -12.24 -1.89
C VAL A 107 2.09 -12.22 -3.09
N GLU A 108 1.59 -11.78 -4.25
CA GLU A 108 2.45 -11.64 -5.42
C GLU A 108 3.53 -10.57 -5.24
N PHE A 109 4.70 -10.80 -5.83
CA PHE A 109 5.74 -9.80 -5.89
C PHE A 109 5.65 -8.95 -7.17
N ILE A 110 5.74 -7.63 -7.02
CA ILE A 110 5.67 -6.67 -8.12
C ILE A 110 7.08 -6.14 -8.46
N SER A 111 7.52 -6.37 -9.70
CA SER A 111 8.96 -6.42 -10.01
C SER A 111 9.74 -5.12 -10.14
N LYS A 112 9.08 -4.00 -10.43
CA LYS A 112 9.79 -2.72 -10.64
C LYS A 112 9.91 -1.86 -9.39
N GLY A 113 9.37 -2.34 -8.26
CA GLY A 113 9.33 -1.58 -7.02
C GLY A 113 8.22 -0.53 -7.02
N ASP A 114 8.28 0.33 -6.01
CA ASP A 114 7.37 1.43 -5.78
C ASP A 114 7.58 2.59 -6.76
N LEU A 115 6.52 3.37 -6.95
CA LEU A 115 6.45 4.47 -7.90
C LEU A 115 7.37 5.63 -7.50
N TYR A 116 7.50 5.88 -6.19
CA TYR A 116 8.39 6.91 -5.63
C TYR A 116 9.85 6.70 -6.07
N SER A 117 10.40 5.54 -5.73
CA SER A 117 11.77 5.13 -6.05
C SER A 117 11.96 5.01 -7.56
N PHE A 118 10.95 4.51 -8.28
CA PHE A 118 11.00 4.38 -9.73
C PHE A 118 11.15 5.74 -10.43
N LEU A 119 10.34 6.73 -10.07
CA LEU A 119 10.38 8.07 -10.67
C LEU A 119 11.70 8.79 -10.39
N ARG A 120 12.22 8.68 -9.16
CA ARG A 120 13.56 9.22 -8.80
C ARG A 120 14.68 8.60 -9.62
N ALA A 121 14.64 7.29 -9.83
CA ALA A 121 15.62 6.60 -10.65
C ALA A 121 15.42 6.84 -12.16
N ASN A 122 14.22 7.24 -12.58
CA ASN A 122 13.82 7.38 -13.99
C ASN A 122 13.02 8.68 -14.22
N PRO A 123 13.64 9.87 -14.17
CA PRO A 123 12.93 11.16 -14.31
C PRO A 123 12.31 11.37 -15.71
N LYS A 124 12.67 10.54 -16.70
CA LYS A 124 12.06 10.51 -18.03
C LYS A 124 11.71 9.06 -18.38
N PRO A 125 10.68 8.49 -17.75
CA PRO A 125 10.38 7.07 -17.90
C PRO A 125 9.94 6.79 -19.35
N GLN A 126 10.48 5.72 -19.93
CA GLN A 126 10.15 5.28 -21.29
C GLN A 126 9.50 3.90 -21.25
N VAL A 127 8.42 3.74 -22.01
CA VAL A 127 7.73 2.44 -22.10
C VAL A 127 8.53 1.49 -22.98
N PRO A 128 8.77 0.24 -22.57
CA PRO A 128 9.57 -0.73 -23.33
C PRO A 128 8.98 -1.17 -24.68
N SER A 129 7.75 -0.77 -25.03
CA SER A 129 7.07 -1.28 -26.23
C SER A 129 7.64 -0.63 -27.49
N GLY A 130 8.07 -1.46 -28.44
CA GLY A 130 8.65 -1.05 -29.73
C GLY A 130 7.71 -0.30 -30.69
N LYS A 131 6.63 0.31 -30.19
CA LYS A 131 5.70 1.19 -30.93
C LYS A 131 5.76 2.60 -30.36
N GLY A 132 6.92 3.24 -30.47
CA GLY A 132 7.14 4.60 -30.00
C GLY A 132 7.15 4.71 -28.47
N SER A 133 8.07 5.51 -27.94
CA SER A 133 8.03 5.86 -26.52
C SER A 133 6.72 6.60 -26.23
N GLU A 134 5.88 6.06 -25.36
CA GLU A 134 4.75 6.81 -24.78
C GLU A 134 5.30 8.10 -24.14
N ASN A 135 4.62 9.23 -24.33
CA ASN A 135 5.01 10.49 -23.69
C ASN A 135 4.95 10.29 -22.15
N PRO A 136 5.94 10.76 -21.36
CA PRO A 136 5.93 10.67 -19.90
C PRO A 136 4.59 11.03 -19.24
N LEU A 137 3.89 12.06 -19.72
CA LEU A 137 2.58 12.46 -19.20
C LEU A 137 1.52 11.38 -19.44
N ALA A 138 1.48 10.77 -20.63
CA ALA A 138 0.53 9.71 -20.93
C ALA A 138 0.77 8.47 -20.05
N LEU A 139 2.03 8.15 -19.76
CA LEU A 139 2.38 7.07 -18.84
C LEU A 139 1.92 7.38 -17.40
N LYS A 140 2.14 8.61 -16.91
CA LYS A 140 1.65 9.07 -15.60
C LYS A 140 0.13 8.99 -15.49
N LEU A 141 -0.59 9.43 -16.53
CA LEU A 141 -2.05 9.31 -16.60
C LEU A 141 -2.54 7.87 -16.63
N ARG A 142 -1.79 6.98 -17.29
CA ARG A 142 -2.08 5.55 -17.29
C ARG A 142 -1.93 4.95 -15.88
N TRP A 143 -0.93 5.38 -15.11
CA TRP A 143 -0.81 4.98 -13.70
C TRP A 143 -1.98 5.51 -12.88
N ALA A 144 -2.33 6.79 -13.00
CA ALA A 144 -3.49 7.35 -12.32
C ALA A 144 -4.78 6.57 -12.63
N LEU A 145 -5.05 6.25 -13.89
CA LEU A 145 -6.21 5.43 -14.28
C LEU A 145 -6.17 4.00 -13.71
N ASN A 146 -4.99 3.38 -13.66
CA ASN A 146 -4.82 2.06 -13.05
C ASN A 146 -5.17 2.08 -11.56
N ILE A 147 -4.73 3.11 -10.84
CA ILE A 147 -5.00 3.28 -9.41
C ILE A 147 -6.45 3.67 -9.16
N ALA A 148 -7.02 4.59 -9.94
CA ALA A 148 -8.42 4.97 -9.82
C ALA A 148 -9.36 3.77 -10.02
N SER A 149 -9.07 2.93 -11.01
CA SER A 149 -9.79 1.66 -11.24
C SER A 149 -9.66 0.68 -10.07
N ALA A 150 -8.49 0.63 -9.41
CA ALA A 150 -8.26 -0.23 -8.25
C ALA A 150 -9.08 0.24 -7.04
N LEU A 151 -9.05 1.54 -6.74
CA LEU A 151 -9.81 2.13 -5.64
C LEU A 151 -11.31 2.00 -5.86
N ALA A 152 -11.80 2.30 -7.08
CA ALA A 152 -13.20 2.12 -7.43
C ALA A 152 -13.67 0.67 -7.19
N PHE A 153 -12.83 -0.32 -7.54
CA PHE A 153 -13.10 -1.72 -7.22
C PHE A 153 -13.17 -1.99 -5.71
N LEU A 154 -12.21 -1.52 -4.92
CA LEU A 154 -12.20 -1.70 -3.45
C LEU A 154 -13.43 -1.05 -2.80
N HIS A 155 -13.86 0.11 -3.28
CA HIS A 155 -15.05 0.81 -2.78
C HIS A 155 -16.33 -0.01 -3.01
N THR A 156 -16.42 -0.80 -4.08
CA THR A 156 -17.56 -1.73 -4.29
C THR A 156 -17.64 -2.85 -3.27
N LYS A 157 -16.56 -3.06 -2.51
CA LYS A 157 -16.40 -4.09 -1.48
C LYS A 157 -16.41 -3.49 -0.07
N SER A 158 -16.76 -2.21 0.07
CA SER A 158 -16.74 -1.48 1.36
C SER A 158 -15.35 -1.43 1.99
N ILE A 159 -14.29 -1.48 1.16
CA ILE A 159 -12.89 -1.37 1.59
C ILE A 159 -12.39 0.04 1.24
N ILE A 160 -11.87 0.76 2.23
CA ILE A 160 -11.23 2.07 2.06
C ILE A 160 -9.72 1.87 2.25
N PHE A 161 -8.91 2.29 1.28
CA PHE A 161 -7.50 1.93 1.23
C PHE A 161 -6.66 2.68 2.28
N GLU A 162 -6.87 3.99 2.45
CA GLU A 162 -6.26 4.88 3.46
C GLU A 162 -4.72 4.98 3.46
N GLY A 163 -4.00 4.10 2.76
CA GLY A 163 -2.55 4.10 2.64
C GLY A 163 -2.04 4.58 1.29
N LEU A 164 -2.84 5.33 0.52
CA LEU A 164 -2.43 5.73 -0.83
C LEU A 164 -1.26 6.72 -0.79
N SER A 165 -0.14 6.30 -1.37
CA SER A 165 1.04 7.12 -1.60
C SER A 165 1.83 6.54 -2.79
N PRO A 166 2.82 7.25 -3.32
CA PRO A 166 3.71 6.71 -4.35
C PRO A 166 4.48 5.45 -3.88
N ASN A 167 4.62 5.24 -2.56
CA ASN A 167 5.27 4.06 -1.97
C ASN A 167 4.36 2.82 -2.02
N THR A 168 3.04 2.98 -1.94
CA THR A 168 2.07 1.86 -2.00
C THR A 168 1.58 1.57 -3.41
N VAL A 169 2.11 2.26 -4.42
CA VAL A 169 1.88 1.99 -5.84
C VAL A 169 3.11 1.31 -6.44
N HIS A 170 3.00 0.01 -6.75
CA HIS A 170 4.10 -0.73 -7.38
C HIS A 170 3.89 -0.91 -8.88
N LEU A 171 5.00 -1.02 -9.62
CA LEU A 171 5.01 -1.16 -11.07
C LEU A 171 5.33 -2.58 -11.55
N ARG A 172 4.51 -3.10 -12.46
CA ARG A 172 4.78 -4.36 -13.16
C ARG A 172 5.85 -4.18 -14.24
N SER A 173 6.30 -5.28 -14.83
CA SER A 173 7.32 -5.28 -15.89
C SER A 173 6.89 -4.49 -17.13
N ASP A 174 5.59 -4.40 -17.40
CA ASP A 174 4.97 -3.61 -18.48
C ASP A 174 4.69 -2.14 -18.10
N LEU A 175 5.15 -1.72 -16.91
CA LEU A 175 4.89 -0.41 -16.30
C LEU A 175 3.40 -0.14 -16.07
N SER A 176 2.59 -1.16 -15.84
CA SER A 176 1.26 -0.99 -15.29
C SER A 176 1.31 -0.90 -13.77
N ALA A 177 0.47 -0.05 -13.18
CA ALA A 177 0.47 0.23 -11.74
C ALA A 177 -0.46 -0.71 -10.97
N VAL A 178 -0.09 -1.00 -9.72
CA VAL A 178 -0.81 -1.93 -8.82
C VAL A 178 -0.76 -1.36 -7.41
N LEU A 179 -1.89 -1.35 -6.72
CA LEU A 179 -1.96 -1.10 -5.28
C LEU A 179 -1.46 -2.31 -4.50
N VAL A 180 -0.50 -2.08 -3.62
CA VAL A 180 0.05 -3.07 -2.67
C VAL A 180 -0.26 -2.66 -1.23
N ASN A 181 0.23 -3.40 -0.23
CA ASN A 181 0.10 -3.08 1.19
C ASN A 181 -1.37 -2.88 1.64
N LEU A 182 -2.24 -3.84 1.31
CA LEU A 182 -3.66 -3.83 1.69
C LEU A 182 -3.91 -4.00 3.19
N ASP A 183 -2.88 -4.28 3.98
CA ASP A 183 -2.90 -4.37 5.44
C ASP A 183 -3.20 -3.03 6.13
N VAL A 184 -2.99 -1.91 5.44
CA VAL A 184 -3.32 -0.56 5.95
C VAL A 184 -4.77 -0.16 5.74
N ALA A 185 -5.54 -0.95 4.97
CA ALA A 185 -6.89 -0.61 4.55
C ALA A 185 -7.95 -0.99 5.59
N ALA A 186 -8.99 -0.17 5.69
CA ALA A 186 -10.16 -0.43 6.50
C ALA A 186 -11.23 -1.20 5.74
N TYR A 187 -11.94 -2.08 6.44
CA TYR A 187 -13.12 -2.78 5.92
C TYR A 187 -14.38 -2.39 6.70
N LYS A 188 -15.19 -1.48 6.12
CA LYS A 188 -16.30 -0.82 6.82
C LYS A 188 -17.40 -1.78 7.32
N GLU A 189 -17.56 -2.94 6.71
CA GLU A 189 -18.57 -3.92 7.13
C GLU A 189 -18.11 -4.79 8.31
N GLN A 190 -16.86 -4.63 8.75
CA GLN A 190 -16.24 -5.39 9.81
C GLN A 190 -16.00 -4.50 11.02
N PRO A 191 -16.74 -4.69 12.13
CA PRO A 191 -16.53 -3.91 13.35
C PRO A 191 -15.09 -4.01 13.86
N GLY A 192 -14.48 -2.87 14.18
CA GLY A 192 -13.10 -2.78 14.66
C GLY A 192 -12.03 -2.86 13.56
N SER A 193 -12.43 -2.89 12.28
CA SER A 193 -11.50 -2.73 11.17
C SER A 193 -11.28 -1.25 10.90
N ASP A 194 -10.28 -0.70 11.58
CA ASP A 194 -9.76 0.64 11.32
C ASP A 194 -8.48 0.52 10.48
N GLY A 195 -8.33 1.40 9.48
CA GLY A 195 -7.11 1.48 8.70
C GLY A 195 -5.99 2.13 9.50
N VAL A 196 -4.73 1.93 9.09
CA VAL A 196 -3.58 2.53 9.79
C VAL A 196 -3.23 3.93 9.23
N ALA A 197 -3.95 4.39 8.19
CA ALA A 197 -3.87 5.73 7.62
C ALA A 197 -2.41 6.20 7.38
N ASP A 198 -1.71 5.52 6.48
CA ASP A 198 -0.27 5.70 6.22
C ASP A 198 0.02 6.36 4.84
N GLY A 199 -0.99 7.02 4.27
CA GLY A 199 -0.95 7.63 2.95
C GLY A 199 -1.10 9.16 2.98
N TYR A 200 -1.48 9.72 1.84
CA TYR A 200 -1.91 11.11 1.76
C TYR A 200 -3.25 11.30 2.50
N LEU A 201 -3.20 11.95 3.65
CA LEU A 201 -4.37 12.15 4.52
C LEU A 201 -5.18 13.37 4.12
N SER A 202 -6.50 13.22 4.11
CA SER A 202 -7.40 14.36 4.01
C SER A 202 -7.30 15.24 5.26
N PRO A 203 -7.32 16.57 5.13
CA PRO A 203 -7.34 17.48 6.29
C PRO A 203 -8.53 17.24 7.20
N ASP A 204 -8.39 17.60 8.47
CA ASP A 204 -9.44 17.44 9.49
C ASP A 204 -10.74 18.16 9.12
N TRP A 205 -10.69 19.26 8.39
CA TRP A 205 -11.91 19.98 7.95
C TRP A 205 -12.64 19.27 6.79
N HIS A 206 -11.97 18.35 6.09
CA HIS A 206 -12.58 17.56 5.03
C HIS A 206 -13.55 16.52 5.60
N GLN A 207 -13.42 16.21 6.89
CA GLN A 207 -14.25 15.29 7.61
C GLN A 207 -14.91 16.02 8.79
N SER A 208 -16.23 15.93 8.94
CA SER A 208 -16.85 16.22 10.23
C SER A 208 -17.34 14.90 10.79
N PRO A 209 -16.43 14.00 11.20
CA PRO A 209 -16.84 12.75 11.81
C PRO A 209 -17.68 13.11 13.02
N LEU A 210 -18.87 12.53 13.12
CA LEU A 210 -19.65 12.65 14.33
C LEU A 210 -18.89 11.87 15.40
N ALA A 211 -18.43 12.56 16.44
CA ALA A 211 -17.56 11.99 17.46
C ALA A 211 -18.19 10.78 18.20
N ASP A 212 -19.50 10.64 18.13
CA ASP A 212 -20.29 9.55 18.68
C ASP A 212 -20.67 8.45 17.67
N GLN A 213 -20.23 8.56 16.40
CA GLN A 213 -20.55 7.62 15.31
C GLN A 213 -19.28 7.20 14.55
N PRO A 214 -18.54 6.21 15.06
CA PRO A 214 -17.30 5.69 14.44
C PRO A 214 -17.47 5.26 12.98
N GLU A 215 -18.67 4.81 12.59
CA GLU A 215 -19.00 4.44 11.21
C GLU A 215 -18.89 5.60 10.20
N THR A 216 -18.83 6.85 10.70
CA THR A 216 -18.69 8.07 9.89
C THR A 216 -17.23 8.49 9.70
N TRP A 217 -16.28 7.87 10.42
CA TRP A 217 -14.88 8.31 10.45
C TRP A 217 -14.12 7.89 9.21
N ILE A 218 -14.45 6.71 8.66
CA ILE A 218 -13.77 6.16 7.49
C ILE A 218 -14.70 6.25 6.28
N THR A 219 -14.29 6.93 5.22
CA THR A 219 -15.15 7.18 4.04
C THR A 219 -14.36 7.06 2.73
N THR A 220 -15.08 6.79 1.63
CA THR A 220 -14.50 6.78 0.27
C THR A 220 -13.85 8.11 -0.10
N LYS A 221 -14.26 9.22 0.54
CA LYS A 221 -13.69 10.56 0.32
C LYS A 221 -12.22 10.64 0.71
N GLN A 222 -11.77 9.85 1.68
CA GLN A 222 -10.34 9.78 2.04
C GLN A 222 -9.50 9.29 0.87
N ASP A 223 -9.91 8.18 0.25
CA ASP A 223 -9.23 7.64 -0.93
C ASP A 223 -9.34 8.58 -2.14
N VAL A 224 -10.47 9.29 -2.30
CA VAL A 224 -10.65 10.31 -3.36
C VAL A 224 -9.67 11.46 -3.16
N PHE A 225 -9.57 12.00 -1.94
CA PHE A 225 -8.61 13.04 -1.60
C PHE A 225 -7.18 12.57 -1.86
N ALA A 226 -6.82 11.40 -1.34
CA ALA A 226 -5.49 10.82 -1.51
C ALA A 226 -5.16 10.57 -2.99
N PHE A 227 -6.16 10.21 -3.80
CA PHE A 227 -6.00 10.07 -5.25
C PHE A 227 -5.71 11.42 -5.92
N GLY A 228 -6.39 12.49 -5.51
CA GLY A 228 -6.07 13.85 -5.95
C GLY A 228 -4.61 14.21 -5.66
N SER A 229 -4.14 13.89 -4.45
CA SER A 229 -2.75 14.09 -4.01
C SER A 229 -1.75 13.27 -4.83
N LEU A 230 -2.06 12.00 -5.14
CA LEU A 230 -1.23 11.18 -6.03
C LEU A 230 -1.20 11.75 -7.46
N LEU A 231 -2.33 12.23 -7.97
CA LEU A 231 -2.41 12.83 -9.31
C LEU A 231 -1.60 14.14 -9.38
N TYR A 232 -1.68 14.98 -8.35
CA TYR A 232 -0.83 16.16 -8.19
C TYR A 232 0.65 15.77 -8.22
N TYR A 233 1.07 14.83 -7.36
CA TYR A 233 2.44 14.33 -7.32
C TYR A 233 2.92 13.83 -8.69
N LEU A 234 2.06 13.11 -9.41
CA LEU A 234 2.41 12.61 -10.74
C LEU A 234 2.63 13.74 -11.74
N VAL A 235 1.83 14.80 -11.71
CA VAL A 235 1.90 15.88 -12.70
C VAL A 235 3.01 16.87 -12.35
N GLU A 236 3.03 17.36 -11.11
CA GLU A 236 3.95 18.39 -10.63
C GLU A 236 5.31 17.83 -10.20
N GLU A 237 5.41 16.52 -9.95
CA GLU A 237 6.62 15.87 -9.39
C GLU A 237 7.02 16.39 -8.01
N GLU A 238 6.07 16.95 -7.29
CA GLU A 238 6.20 17.47 -5.92
C GLU A 238 5.21 16.76 -4.99
N ASP A 239 5.66 16.43 -3.78
CA ASP A 239 4.75 15.93 -2.76
C ASP A 239 3.80 17.06 -2.33
N PRO A 240 2.48 16.82 -2.25
CA PRO A 240 1.56 17.82 -1.73
C PRO A 240 1.89 18.09 -0.26
N GLU A 241 1.97 19.35 0.12
CA GLU A 241 2.10 19.74 1.51
C GLU A 241 0.84 19.33 2.30
N SER A 242 0.98 19.13 3.61
CA SER A 242 -0.19 18.96 4.47
C SER A 242 -0.98 20.26 4.51
N PHE A 243 -2.23 20.24 4.04
CA PHE A 243 -3.08 21.44 4.03
C PHE A 243 -3.75 21.63 5.41
N GLU A 244 -3.54 22.78 6.05
CA GLU A 244 -4.28 23.15 7.27
C GLU A 244 -5.65 23.77 6.90
N GLY A 245 -5.73 24.42 5.73
CA GLY A 245 -6.95 24.98 5.16
C GLY A 245 -6.97 24.94 3.62
N GLU A 246 -8.13 25.27 3.03
CA GLU A 246 -8.26 25.40 1.57
C GLU A 246 -7.31 26.47 0.98
N ASP A 247 -7.01 27.53 1.74
CA ASP A 247 -6.10 28.61 1.33
C ASP A 247 -4.63 28.16 1.19
N ASP A 248 -4.26 27.00 1.75
CA ASP A 248 -2.91 26.42 1.64
C ASP A 248 -2.75 25.57 0.37
N MET A 249 -3.82 25.31 -0.37
CA MET A 249 -3.77 24.50 -1.58
C MET A 249 -3.05 25.27 -2.70
N PRO A 250 -2.17 24.60 -3.46
CA PRO A 250 -1.49 25.24 -4.58
C PRO A 250 -2.47 25.67 -5.66
N GLU A 251 -2.17 26.80 -6.32
CA GLU A 251 -2.91 27.20 -7.52
C GLU A 251 -2.63 26.20 -8.64
N LEU A 252 -3.69 25.58 -9.17
CA LEU A 252 -3.63 24.63 -10.28
C LEU A 252 -4.03 25.32 -11.58
N GLU A 253 -3.47 24.86 -12.70
CA GLU A 253 -3.89 25.34 -14.02
C GLU A 253 -5.40 25.08 -14.23
N GLU A 254 -6.14 26.11 -14.66
CA GLU A 254 -7.57 25.98 -14.94
C GLU A 254 -7.81 25.04 -16.14
N GLY A 255 -8.72 24.08 -15.96
CA GLY A 255 -9.07 23.12 -17.00
C GLY A 255 -8.22 21.85 -16.97
N GLY A 256 -8.82 20.73 -17.36
CA GLY A 256 -8.10 19.46 -17.51
C GLY A 256 -7.79 18.77 -16.17
N LEU A 257 -6.51 18.49 -15.89
CA LEU A 257 -6.09 17.69 -14.73
C LEU A 257 -6.13 18.48 -13.42
N GLY A 258 -5.84 19.79 -13.45
CA GLY A 258 -5.93 20.66 -12.29
C GLY A 258 -7.34 20.69 -11.70
N ASP A 259 -8.35 20.73 -12.57
CA ASP A 259 -9.76 20.64 -12.15
C ASP A 259 -10.08 19.32 -11.46
N ILE A 260 -9.50 18.20 -11.92
CA ILE A 260 -9.74 16.88 -11.32
C ILE A 260 -9.10 16.81 -9.93
N VAL A 261 -7.85 17.27 -9.80
CA VAL A 261 -7.14 17.34 -8.51
C VAL A 261 -7.93 18.20 -7.52
N ARG A 262 -8.30 19.44 -7.92
CA ARG A 262 -9.09 20.35 -7.09
C ARG A 262 -10.41 19.71 -6.63
N LYS A 263 -11.13 19.06 -7.54
CA LYS A 263 -12.39 18.37 -7.22
C LYS A 263 -12.21 17.21 -6.26
N CYS A 264 -11.12 16.45 -6.36
CA CYS A 264 -10.80 15.39 -5.42
C CYS A 264 -10.55 15.98 -4.01
N TRP A 265 -9.77 17.06 -3.95
CA TRP A 265 -9.40 17.73 -2.71
C TRP A 265 -10.54 18.45 -2.00
N LEU A 266 -11.48 19.03 -2.75
CA LEU A 266 -12.67 19.69 -2.21
C LEU A 266 -13.85 18.73 -2.01
N GLY A 267 -13.67 17.44 -2.29
CA GLY A 267 -14.71 16.43 -2.18
C GLY A 267 -15.90 16.66 -3.11
N GLU A 268 -15.68 17.24 -4.30
CA GLU A 268 -16.72 17.36 -5.33
C GLU A 268 -17.05 16.00 -5.98
N PHE A 269 -16.22 14.97 -5.76
CA PHE A 269 -16.50 13.57 -6.13
C PHE A 269 -16.86 12.74 -4.89
N GLU A 270 -17.96 11.99 -4.95
CA GLU A 270 -18.40 11.09 -3.86
C GLU A 270 -17.64 9.76 -3.85
N THR A 271 -17.27 9.28 -5.04
CA THR A 271 -16.67 7.95 -5.22
C THR A 271 -15.60 7.98 -6.29
N MET A 272 -14.70 7.01 -6.25
CA MET A 272 -13.71 6.83 -7.30
C MET A 272 -14.31 6.44 -8.66
N ASP A 273 -15.53 5.89 -8.69
CA ASP A 273 -16.24 5.62 -9.95
C ASP A 273 -16.62 6.91 -10.69
N GLU A 274 -16.90 8.00 -9.98
CA GLU A 274 -17.15 9.32 -10.59
C GLU A 274 -15.87 9.91 -11.19
N VAL A 275 -14.72 9.68 -10.56
CA VAL A 275 -13.41 10.17 -11.04
C VAL A 275 -12.97 9.46 -12.33
N VAL A 276 -13.37 8.19 -12.50
CA VAL A 276 -12.96 7.35 -13.64
C VAL A 276 -13.78 7.65 -14.92
N ARG A 277 -14.95 8.27 -14.81
CA ARG A 277 -15.90 8.51 -15.92
C ARG A 277 -15.63 9.81 -16.67
#